data_AF-A0AAT9GJW1-F1
#
_entry.id   AF-A0AAT9GJW1-F1
#
_cell.length_a   1.000
_cell.length_b   1.000
_cell.length_c   1.000
_cell.angle_alpha   90.00
_cell.angle_beta   90.00
_cell.angle_gamma   90.00
#
_symmetry.space_group_name_H-M   'P 1'
#
loop_
_entity.id
_entity.type
_entity.pdbx_description
1 polymer ?
#
loop_
_entity_poly.entity_id
_entity_poly.type
_entity_poly.pdbx_seq_one_letter_code
_entity_poly.pdbx_strand_id
1 'polypeptide(L)'
;MTLYTQAQYNGRCGNFRYTIKGKLVSTVEINDVTTKTYYSIEQKSGYIWFWKEIFEPGNQQVNEFISMWARLSEIDTSCIESVAVDPFTLKVRLSQKETFFFTTTYLQKKNGPTYGVRNNLLISFRNEGTANNFSNELKQQIPIYKY
;
A
#
# COMPACT_ATOMS: atom_id res chain seq x y z
N MET A 1 11.88 2.76 -18.93
CA MET A 1 12.51 1.54 -18.38
C MET A 1 11.94 1.32 -17.00
N THR A 2 11.13 0.28 -16.81
CA THR A 2 10.44 0.01 -15.53
C THR A 2 11.34 -0.86 -14.67
N LEU A 3 11.78 -0.34 -13.52
CA LEU A 3 12.55 -1.12 -12.55
C LEU A 3 11.61 -2.08 -11.81
N TYR A 4 11.63 -3.36 -12.19
CA TYR A 4 10.98 -4.41 -11.41
C TYR A 4 11.88 -4.74 -10.21
N THR A 5 11.46 -4.33 -9.01
CA THR A 5 12.00 -4.88 -7.77
C THR A 5 10.95 -5.79 -7.17
N GLN A 6 11.22 -7.10 -7.15
CA GLN A 6 10.38 -8.05 -6.42
C GLN A 6 10.60 -7.84 -4.93
N ALA A 7 9.70 -7.15 -4.26
CA ALA A 7 9.57 -7.29 -2.82
C ALA A 7 8.89 -8.64 -2.55
N GLN A 8 9.48 -9.47 -1.69
CA GLN A 8 8.86 -10.66 -1.13
C GLN A 8 8.72 -10.43 0.36
N TYR A 9 7.50 -10.21 0.84
CA TYR A 9 7.23 -10.13 2.27
C TYR A 9 6.56 -11.43 2.74
N ASN A 10 7.17 -12.10 3.73
CA ASN A 10 6.62 -13.26 4.42
C ASN A 10 5.94 -12.80 5.72
N GLY A 11 4.69 -12.34 5.59
CA GLY A 11 3.89 -11.92 6.75
C GLY A 11 3.32 -13.11 7.53
N ARG A 12 3.13 -12.92 8.84
CA ARG A 12 2.26 -13.78 9.66
C ARG A 12 0.99 -13.00 10.01
N CYS A 13 -0.11 -13.33 9.37
CA CYS A 13 -1.45 -13.01 9.88
C CYS A 13 -2.10 -14.34 10.26
N GLY A 14 -1.98 -14.73 11.53
CA GLY A 14 -2.31 -16.09 11.99
C GLY A 14 -1.37 -17.17 11.42
N ASN A 15 -1.90 -18.38 11.20
CA ASN A 15 -1.16 -19.55 10.69
C ASN A 15 -0.79 -19.48 9.19
N PHE A 16 -1.14 -18.40 8.50
CA PHE A 16 -0.88 -18.27 7.07
C PHE A 16 0.40 -17.46 6.81
N ARG A 17 1.36 -18.09 6.13
CA ARG A 17 2.49 -17.41 5.50
C ARG A 17 2.08 -17.03 4.09
N TYR A 18 1.93 -15.74 3.82
CA TYR A 18 1.75 -15.24 2.47
C TYR A 18 3.04 -14.60 1.99
N THR A 19 3.41 -14.86 0.73
CA THR A 19 4.48 -14.13 0.03
C THR A 19 3.80 -13.20 -0.97
N ILE A 20 3.84 -11.90 -0.70
CA ILE A 20 3.27 -10.91 -1.65
C ILE A 20 4.40 -10.44 -2.55
N LYS A 21 4.29 -10.71 -3.86
CA LYS A 21 5.09 -10.07 -4.91
C LYS A 21 4.36 -8.85 -5.41
N GLY A 22 5.05 -7.74 -5.64
CA GLY A 22 4.43 -6.58 -6.30
C GLY A 22 5.41 -5.58 -6.85
N LYS A 23 4.83 -4.56 -7.49
CA LYS A 23 5.52 -3.50 -8.21
C LYS A 23 5.72 -2.32 -7.27
N LEU A 24 6.95 -1.82 -7.23
CA LEU A 24 7.29 -0.58 -6.53
C LEU A 24 6.59 0.60 -7.23
N VAL A 25 5.82 1.39 -6.49
CA VAL A 25 5.07 2.55 -7.02
C VAL A 25 5.67 3.86 -6.59
N SER A 26 6.29 3.90 -5.41
CA SER A 26 6.86 5.12 -4.90
C SER A 26 8.01 4.85 -3.93
N THR A 27 9.04 5.68 -4.03
CA THR A 27 10.11 5.82 -3.05
C THR A 27 10.24 7.29 -2.69
N VAL A 28 9.91 7.62 -1.44
CA VAL A 28 9.97 8.97 -0.88
C VAL A 28 10.89 8.94 0.32
N GLU A 29 11.84 9.87 0.35
CA GLU A 29 12.79 10.04 1.44
C GLU A 29 12.56 11.43 2.05
N ILE A 30 12.21 11.46 3.33
CA ILE A 30 11.93 12.70 4.08
C ILE A 30 12.62 12.59 5.42
N ASN A 31 13.47 13.57 5.75
CA ASN A 31 14.15 13.64 7.05
C ASN A 31 14.81 12.30 7.43
N ASP A 32 15.54 11.73 6.48
CA ASP A 32 16.24 10.43 6.57
C ASP A 32 15.33 9.19 6.77
N VAL A 33 14.00 9.34 6.68
CA VAL A 33 13.06 8.21 6.63
C VAL A 33 12.78 7.87 5.18
N THR A 34 13.12 6.64 4.77
CA THR A 34 12.75 6.13 3.44
C THR A 34 11.43 5.38 3.53
N THR A 35 10.46 5.80 2.75
CA THR A 35 9.21 5.08 2.51
C THR A 35 9.25 4.44 1.12
N LYS A 36 9.06 3.13 1.06
CA LYS A 36 8.77 2.41 -0.20
C LYS A 36 7.34 1.92 -0.17
N THR A 37 6.58 2.21 -1.22
CA THR A 37 5.21 1.73 -1.38
C THR A 37 5.11 0.84 -2.60
N TYR A 38 4.37 -0.23 -2.47
CA TYR A 38 4.18 -1.26 -3.48
C TYR A 38 2.71 -1.59 -3.65
N TYR A 39 2.37 -2.17 -4.79
CA TYR A 39 1.05 -2.77 -5.04
C TYR A 39 1.16 -4.06 -5.84
N SER A 40 0.13 -4.89 -5.75
CA SER A 40 -0.04 -6.10 -6.55
C SER A 40 -1.51 -6.37 -6.78
N ILE A 41 -1.86 -6.85 -7.98
CA ILE A 41 -3.23 -7.26 -8.32
C ILE A 41 -3.19 -8.71 -8.77
N GLU A 42 -3.93 -9.57 -8.08
CA GLU A 42 -4.15 -10.95 -8.49
C GLU A 42 -5.53 -11.07 -9.12
N GLN A 43 -5.59 -10.93 -10.44
CA GLN A 43 -6.85 -10.93 -11.19
C GLN A 43 -7.63 -12.26 -11.05
N LYS A 44 -6.93 -13.39 -10.98
CA LYS A 44 -7.57 -14.72 -10.84
C LYS A 44 -8.33 -14.87 -9.52
N SER A 45 -7.73 -14.39 -8.44
CA SER A 45 -8.32 -14.46 -7.10
C SER A 45 -9.21 -13.25 -6.80
N GLY A 46 -9.14 -12.20 -7.62
CA GLY A 46 -9.96 -10.99 -7.50
C GLY A 46 -9.52 -10.09 -6.35
N TYR A 47 -8.23 -10.01 -6.05
CA TYR A 47 -7.70 -9.22 -4.93
C TYR A 47 -6.65 -8.21 -5.38
N ILE A 48 -6.55 -7.14 -4.60
CA ILE A 48 -5.51 -6.13 -4.68
C ILE A 48 -4.83 -5.99 -3.32
N TRP A 49 -3.50 -5.86 -3.34
CA TRP A 49 -2.66 -5.57 -2.18
C TRP A 49 -1.91 -4.27 -2.40
N PHE A 50 -1.84 -3.48 -1.35
CA PHE A 50 -0.92 -2.36 -1.18
C PHE A 50 -0.12 -2.57 0.08
N TRP A 51 1.16 -2.22 0.08
CA TRP A 51 1.93 -2.18 1.31
C TRP A 51 3.01 -1.13 1.26
N LYS A 52 3.38 -0.69 2.45
CA LYS A 52 4.38 0.34 2.71
C LYS A 52 5.42 -0.21 3.66
N GLU A 53 6.66 -0.09 3.24
CA GLU A 53 7.85 -0.37 4.04
C GLU A 53 8.47 0.97 4.43
N ILE A 54 8.63 1.20 5.73
CA ILE A 54 9.22 2.40 6.30
C ILE A 54 10.55 2.01 6.93
N PHE A 55 11.61 2.64 6.46
CA PHE A 55 12.97 2.44 6.92
C PHE A 55 13.41 3.64 7.75
N GLU A 56 14.12 3.36 8.84
CA GLU A 56 14.78 4.41 9.63
C GLU A 56 16.10 4.88 8.98
N PRO A 57 16.55 6.10 9.31
CA PRO A 57 17.84 6.64 8.88
C PRO A 57 18.99 5.66 9.11
N GLY A 58 19.77 5.37 8.07
CA GLY A 58 20.96 4.52 8.18
C GLY A 58 20.66 3.02 8.43
N ASN A 59 19.39 2.61 8.42
CA ASN A 59 18.99 1.21 8.63
C ASN A 59 18.51 0.58 7.31
N GLN A 60 19.05 -0.60 6.98
CA GLN A 60 18.62 -1.37 5.81
C GLN A 60 17.41 -2.27 6.10
N GLN A 61 17.03 -2.44 7.37
CA GLN A 61 15.87 -3.23 7.78
C GLN A 61 14.59 -2.39 7.82
N VAL A 62 13.47 -3.02 7.49
CA VAL A 62 12.14 -2.39 7.61
C VAL A 62 11.83 -2.15 9.08
N ASN A 63 11.56 -0.90 9.46
CA ASN A 63 11.17 -0.54 10.82
C ASN A 63 9.67 -0.72 11.04
N GLU A 64 8.87 -0.18 10.11
CA GLU A 64 7.41 -0.27 10.13
C GLU A 64 6.90 -0.78 8.79
N PHE A 65 6.00 -1.75 8.88
CA PHE A 65 5.31 -2.34 7.74
C PHE A 65 3.82 -2.11 7.87
N ILE A 66 3.19 -1.55 6.83
CA ILE A 66 1.74 -1.34 6.75
C ILE A 66 1.23 -2.00 5.48
N SER A 67 0.23 -2.87 5.58
CA SER A 67 -0.42 -3.47 4.41
C SER A 67 -1.93 -3.25 4.41
N MET A 68 -2.47 -3.04 3.22
CA MET A 68 -3.90 -3.01 2.92
C MET A 68 -4.17 -3.99 1.79
N TRP A 69 -5.24 -4.77 1.90
CA TRP A 69 -5.69 -5.62 0.80
C TRP A 69 -7.21 -5.66 0.78
N ALA A 70 -7.77 -5.84 -0.41
CA ALA A 70 -9.19 -5.83 -0.63
C ALA A 70 -9.55 -6.70 -1.82
N ARG A 71 -10.81 -7.13 -1.89
CA ARG A 71 -11.33 -7.67 -3.15
C ARG A 71 -11.46 -6.54 -4.16
N LEU A 72 -11.17 -6.81 -5.42
CA LEU A 72 -11.40 -5.88 -6.52
C LEU A 72 -12.86 -5.45 -6.62
N SER A 73 -13.80 -6.31 -6.20
CA SER A 73 -15.23 -5.99 -6.11
C SER A 73 -15.62 -5.04 -4.98
N GLU A 74 -14.72 -4.78 -4.04
CA GLU A 74 -14.97 -3.97 -2.84
C GLU A 74 -14.19 -2.64 -2.87
N ILE A 75 -13.43 -2.37 -3.93
CA ILE A 75 -12.75 -1.10 -4.13
C ILE A 75 -13.41 -0.35 -5.28
N ASP A 76 -13.85 0.88 -5.01
CA ASP A 76 -14.30 1.81 -6.04
C ASP A 76 -13.11 2.70 -6.44
N THR A 77 -13.01 3.05 -7.71
CA THR A 77 -12.12 4.09 -8.22
C THR A 77 -12.24 5.43 -7.49
N SER A 78 -13.41 5.77 -6.92
CA SER A 78 -13.62 6.93 -6.03
C SER A 78 -12.87 6.80 -4.70
N CYS A 79 -12.30 5.64 -4.42
CA CYS A 79 -11.49 5.38 -3.25
C CYS A 79 -10.01 5.69 -3.46
N ILE A 80 -9.60 6.13 -4.66
CA ILE A 80 -8.24 6.59 -4.95
C ILE A 80 -8.32 8.07 -5.31
N GLU A 81 -8.03 8.92 -4.33
CA GLU A 81 -8.15 10.37 -4.47
C GLU A 81 -6.92 11.09 -3.94
N SER A 82 -6.57 12.24 -4.54
CA SER A 82 -5.51 13.10 -4.03
C SER A 82 -5.93 13.74 -2.70
N VAL A 83 -4.97 13.92 -1.79
CA VAL A 83 -5.22 14.65 -0.55
C VAL A 83 -5.31 16.13 -0.87
N ALA A 84 -6.39 16.81 -0.45
CA ALA A 84 -6.64 18.21 -0.83
C ALA A 84 -5.52 19.18 -0.42
N VAL A 85 -4.87 18.92 0.72
CA VAL A 85 -3.76 19.72 1.25
C VAL A 85 -2.40 19.27 0.74
N ASP A 86 -2.34 18.15 0.02
CA ASP A 86 -1.11 17.52 -0.49
C ASP A 86 -1.43 16.77 -1.80
N PRO A 87 -1.33 17.45 -2.96
CA PRO A 87 -1.67 16.85 -4.25
C PRO A 87 -0.66 15.79 -4.71
N PHE A 88 0.51 15.68 -4.07
CA PHE A 88 1.48 14.61 -4.36
C PHE A 88 1.25 13.37 -3.50
N THR A 89 0.30 13.39 -2.56
CA THR A 89 -0.12 12.20 -1.81
C THR A 89 -1.49 11.74 -2.25
N LEU A 90 -1.57 10.47 -2.65
CA LEU A 90 -2.84 9.79 -2.87
C LEU A 90 -3.29 9.09 -1.59
N LYS A 91 -4.58 9.22 -1.30
CA LYS A 91 -5.28 8.43 -0.30
C LYS A 91 -6.02 7.31 -1.01
N VAL A 92 -5.63 6.08 -0.70
CA VAL A 92 -6.35 4.87 -1.10
C VAL A 92 -7.18 4.41 0.10
N ARG A 93 -8.49 4.41 -0.06
CA ARG A 93 -9.47 3.97 0.96
C ARG A 93 -10.20 2.71 0.49
N LEU A 94 -10.95 2.09 1.40
CA LEU A 94 -11.89 1.03 1.05
C LEU A 94 -13.31 1.62 0.90
N SER A 95 -14.15 0.98 0.07
CA SER A 95 -15.54 1.44 -0.13
C SER A 95 -16.43 1.16 1.09
N GLN A 96 -16.14 0.07 1.82
CA GLN A 96 -16.86 -0.33 3.04
C GLN A 96 -15.89 -0.52 4.22
N LYS A 97 -16.35 -0.17 5.43
CA LYS A 97 -15.53 -0.19 6.66
C LYS A 97 -15.24 -1.58 7.22
N GLU A 98 -15.94 -2.64 6.76
CA GLU A 98 -16.05 -3.90 7.52
C GLU A 98 -15.32 -5.11 6.92
N THR A 99 -14.67 -5.00 5.76
CA THR A 99 -13.94 -6.14 5.18
C THR A 99 -12.45 -5.82 4.97
N PHE A 100 -11.65 -6.18 6.00
CA PHE A 100 -10.31 -6.81 5.95
C PHE A 100 -9.21 -6.30 6.92
N PHE A 101 -8.28 -7.21 7.21
CA PHE A 101 -7.23 -7.17 8.25
C PHE A 101 -6.03 -6.31 7.82
N PHE A 102 -5.79 -5.23 8.58
CA PHE A 102 -4.56 -4.46 8.54
C PHE A 102 -3.58 -5.04 9.56
N THR A 103 -2.33 -5.28 9.14
CA THR A 103 -1.24 -5.55 10.07
C THR A 103 -0.27 -4.39 9.98
N THR A 104 -0.19 -3.59 11.03
CA THR A 104 0.98 -2.76 11.25
C THR A 104 1.95 -3.59 12.07
N THR A 105 3.11 -3.92 11.52
CA THR A 105 4.14 -4.62 12.28
C THR A 105 5.29 -3.66 12.53
N TYR A 106 5.61 -3.44 13.81
CA TYR A 106 6.80 -2.73 14.24
C TYR A 106 7.85 -3.78 14.60
N LEU A 107 8.98 -3.81 13.88
CA LEU A 107 10.02 -4.80 14.14
C LEU A 107 10.97 -4.37 15.29
N GLN A 108 11.08 -3.07 15.58
CA GLN A 108 12.03 -2.54 16.56
C GLN A 108 11.39 -1.89 17.81
N LYS A 109 10.06 -1.82 17.92
CA LYS A 109 9.41 -1.35 19.16
C LYS A 109 9.48 -2.44 20.23
N LYS A 110 9.86 -2.06 21.46
CA LYS A 110 9.92 -2.94 22.65
C LYS A 110 8.59 -3.64 22.99
N ASN A 111 7.47 -3.10 22.52
CA ASN A 111 6.15 -3.70 22.63
C ASN A 111 5.87 -4.46 21.34
N GLY A 112 5.39 -5.70 21.45
CA GLY A 112 5.19 -6.63 20.33
C GLY A 112 4.32 -6.10 19.16
N PRO A 113 4.08 -6.93 18.13
CA PRO A 113 3.38 -6.51 16.91
C PRO A 113 2.04 -5.86 17.25
N THR A 114 1.91 -4.56 16.97
CA THR A 114 0.70 -3.79 17.25
C THR A 114 -0.18 -3.79 16.01
N TYR A 115 -1.15 -4.70 15.95
CA TYR A 115 -2.12 -4.73 14.88
C TYR A 115 -3.10 -3.55 15.02
N GLY A 116 -2.96 -2.54 14.17
CA GLY A 116 -3.90 -1.41 14.07
C GLY A 116 -4.76 -1.50 12.82
N VAL A 117 -6.06 -1.20 12.93
CA VAL A 117 -6.98 -1.10 11.78
C VAL A 117 -6.88 0.31 11.17
N ARG A 118 -6.42 0.42 9.93
CA ARG A 118 -6.32 1.70 9.20
C ARG A 118 -7.01 1.64 7.85
N ASN A 119 -8.20 2.22 7.73
CA ASN A 119 -9.00 2.15 6.49
C ASN A 119 -8.45 2.97 5.30
N ASN A 120 -7.38 3.75 5.53
CA ASN A 120 -6.75 4.60 4.53
C ASN A 120 -5.26 4.29 4.48
N LEU A 121 -4.75 4.06 3.28
CA LEU A 121 -3.32 4.06 2.99
C LEU A 121 -2.96 5.35 2.27
N LEU A 122 -1.97 6.07 2.79
CA LEU A 122 -1.42 7.27 2.16
C LEU A 122 -0.17 6.89 1.37
N ILE A 123 -0.19 7.15 0.07
CA ILE A 123 0.90 6.91 -0.87
C ILE A 123 1.43 8.26 -1.33
N SER A 124 2.57 8.67 -0.79
CA SER A 124 3.25 9.90 -1.21
C SER A 124 4.06 9.65 -2.47
N PHE A 125 4.05 10.60 -3.41
CA PHE A 125 4.82 10.60 -4.64
C PHE A 125 5.76 11.81 -4.67
N ARG A 126 6.75 11.79 -5.57
CA ARG A 126 7.69 12.91 -5.74
C ARG A 126 7.06 14.16 -6.36
N ASN A 127 6.00 13.97 -7.14
CA ASN A 127 5.24 15.04 -7.77
C ASN A 127 3.83 14.58 -8.13
N GLU A 128 2.96 15.54 -8.40
CA GLU A 128 1.56 15.33 -8.77
C GLU A 128 1.41 14.53 -10.07
N GLY A 129 2.25 14.78 -11.08
CA GLY A 129 2.19 14.04 -12.36
C GLY A 129 2.36 12.53 -12.18
N THR A 130 3.26 12.10 -11.28
CA THR A 130 3.49 10.69 -10.98
C THR A 130 2.31 10.09 -10.22
N ALA A 131 1.74 10.84 -9.27
CA ALA A 131 0.53 10.45 -8.56
C ALA A 131 -0.65 10.25 -9.52
N ASN A 132 -0.88 11.21 -10.42
CA ASN A 132 -1.97 11.15 -11.40
C ASN A 132 -1.78 9.98 -12.37
N ASN A 133 -0.57 9.74 -12.86
CA ASN A 133 -0.28 8.59 -13.73
C ASN A 133 -0.55 7.26 -13.03
N PHE A 134 -0.11 7.12 -11.78
CA PHE A 134 -0.39 5.91 -11.00
C PHE A 134 -1.90 5.74 -10.73
N SER A 135 -2.61 6.81 -10.36
CA SER A 135 -4.06 6.78 -10.16
C SER A 135 -4.80 6.32 -11.43
N ASN A 136 -4.41 6.85 -12.58
CA ASN A 136 -4.99 6.47 -13.87
C ASN A 136 -4.68 5.02 -14.26
N GLU A 137 -3.43 4.56 -14.07
CA GLU A 137 -3.04 3.15 -14.30
C GLU A 137 -3.89 2.22 -13.43
N LEU A 138 -4.01 2.55 -12.15
CA LEU A 138 -4.72 1.71 -11.18
C LEU A 138 -6.24 1.66 -11.46
N LYS A 139 -6.84 2.79 -11.82
CA LYS A 139 -8.26 2.88 -12.21
C LYS A 139 -8.59 2.04 -13.43
N GLN A 140 -7.65 1.82 -14.35
CA GLN A 140 -7.85 0.92 -15.49
C GLN A 140 -7.84 -0.56 -15.10
N GLN A 141 -7.22 -0.91 -13.97
CA GLN A 141 -7.13 -2.29 -13.50
C GLN A 141 -8.24 -2.67 -12.51
N ILE A 142 -8.89 -1.68 -11.90
CA ILE A 142 -10.03 -1.88 -11.01
C ILE A 142 -11.32 -1.83 -11.85
N PRO A 143 -12.15 -2.90 -11.84
CA PRO A 143 -13.41 -2.90 -12.57
C PRO A 143 -14.34 -1.80 -12.05
N ILE A 144 -14.96 -1.04 -12.97
CA ILE A 144 -15.96 -0.02 -12.65
C ILE A 144 -17.29 -0.72 -12.43
N TYR A 145 -17.74 -0.81 -11.19
CA TYR A 145 -19.10 -1.25 -10.87
C TYR A 145 -20.04 -0.04 -11.00
N LYS A 146 -20.81 0.00 -12.09
CA LYS A 146 -21.98 0.90 -12.18
C LYS A 146 -23.06 0.29 -11.29
N TYR A 147 -23.22 0.83 -10.10
CA TYR A 147 -24.41 0.61 -9.28
C TYR A 147 -25.57 1.46 -9.81
#